data_AF-A0A2J8KEH5-F1
#
_entry.id   AF-A0A2J8KEH5-F1
#
_cell.length_a   1.000
_cell.length_b   1.000
_cell.length_c   1.000
_cell.angle_alpha   90.00
_cell.angle_beta   90.00
_cell.angle_gamma   90.00
#
_symmetry.space_group_name_H-M   'P 1'
#
loop_
_entity.id
_entity.type
_entity.pdbx_description
1 polymer ?
#
loop_
_entity_poly.entity_id
_entity_poly.type
_entity_poly.pdbx_seq_one_letter_code
_entity_poly.pdbx_strand_id
1 'polypeptide(L)'
;DPDQAASYTVEPDPRSRHLALSGPTFGIIVKHFPKLLPKVLVQGTVFARMAPEQKTELVCELQKLQYCVGMCGDGANDCGALKAADVGISLSQAEASVVSPFTSSMASIECVPMVIREGRCSLDTSFSVFKYMALYSLTQFISVLILYTINTNLGDLQFLAIDLVITTTVAVLMSRTGPALVLGRVRPPGALLSVPVLSSLLLQVALVTGVQLGGYFLTLAQPWFVPLNRTVPAPDNLPNYENTVVFSLSSFQYLILAAAMSKGAPFRRPLYTNERARPVPPRLPAPPPAQAGLQEALQAAGTRAGRAALAAAARRPPEVVQAHGHPRHWNSLPLSHQLDPSPATPPPPPPTSLRLATVYTPPPRPPPPWRSVDYCPLPRTIPRRGGSPQLPSVLLSV
;
A
#
# COMPACT_ATOMS: atom_id res chain seq x y z
N ASP A 1 13.35 41.16 4.92
CA ASP A 1 14.32 40.29 5.60
C ASP A 1 14.04 38.86 5.17
N PRO A 2 14.92 38.20 4.40
CA PRO A 2 14.63 36.91 3.76
C PRO A 2 14.90 35.67 4.64
N ASP A 3 15.28 35.84 5.90
CA ASP A 3 15.79 34.74 6.74
C ASP A 3 14.79 34.18 7.77
N GLN A 4 13.56 33.87 7.35
CA GLN A 4 12.61 33.16 8.23
C GLN A 4 11.78 32.09 7.52
N ALA A 5 12.44 31.27 6.70
CA ALA A 5 11.97 29.92 6.41
C ALA A 5 12.42 28.97 7.53
N ALA A 6 12.02 29.27 8.77
CA ALA A 6 12.22 28.34 9.88
C ALA A 6 11.30 27.12 9.65
N SER A 7 11.89 25.92 9.63
CA SER A 7 11.15 24.67 9.61
C SER A 7 10.16 24.65 10.78
N TYR A 8 8.86 24.68 10.50
CA TYR A 8 7.82 24.57 11.51
C TYR A 8 7.70 23.11 11.97
N THR A 9 8.71 22.61 12.69
CA THR A 9 8.56 21.42 13.53
C THR A 9 7.76 21.86 14.76
N VAL A 10 6.43 21.79 14.66
CA VAL A 10 5.52 22.02 15.78
C VAL A 10 5.54 20.76 16.64
N GLU A 11 6.40 20.74 17.65
CA GLU A 11 6.38 19.72 18.70
C GLU A 11 5.02 19.78 19.44
N PRO A 12 4.32 18.66 19.63
CA PRO A 12 3.02 18.66 20.30
C PRO A 12 3.17 18.96 21.80
N ASP A 13 2.58 20.07 22.25
CA ASP A 13 2.46 20.43 23.67
C ASP A 13 1.67 19.35 24.44
N PRO A 14 2.17 18.83 25.59
CA PRO A 14 1.50 17.81 26.42
C PRO A 14 0.11 18.19 26.94
N ARG A 15 -0.35 19.44 26.76
CA ARG A 15 -1.76 19.83 26.95
C ARG A 15 -2.51 19.74 25.61
N SER A 16 -2.83 18.51 25.18
CA SER A 16 -3.54 18.25 23.92
C SER A 16 -4.95 18.86 23.91
N ARG A 17 -5.06 20.13 23.52
CA ARG A 17 -6.34 20.80 23.26
C ARG A 17 -6.76 20.46 21.84
N HIS A 18 -7.86 19.73 21.72
CA HIS A 18 -8.48 19.44 20.42
C HIS A 18 -9.34 20.63 19.99
N LEU A 19 -9.11 21.14 18.77
CA LEU A 19 -9.91 22.21 18.19
C LEU A 19 -11.00 21.65 17.28
N ALA A 20 -12.19 22.25 17.36
CA ALA A 20 -13.29 22.02 16.44
C ALA A 20 -13.65 23.34 15.75
N LEU A 21 -13.60 23.37 14.42
CA LEU A 21 -13.84 24.56 13.61
C LEU A 21 -14.99 24.36 12.64
N SER A 22 -15.72 25.44 12.37
CA SER A 22 -16.72 25.49 11.31
C SER A 22 -16.12 25.98 9.99
N GLY A 23 -16.69 25.60 8.86
CA GLY A 23 -16.29 26.07 7.53
C GLY A 23 -16.16 27.59 7.40
N PRO A 24 -17.14 28.39 7.86
CA PRO A 24 -17.01 29.86 7.85
C PRO A 24 -15.80 30.36 8.67
N THR A 25 -15.57 29.78 9.86
CA THR A 25 -14.42 30.13 10.70
C THR A 25 -13.10 29.77 10.02
N PHE A 26 -13.02 28.58 9.40
CA PHE A 26 -11.85 28.15 8.65
C PHE A 26 -11.52 29.14 7.51
N GLY A 27 -12.52 29.54 6.72
CA GLY A 27 -12.33 30.52 5.64
C GLY A 27 -11.82 31.89 6.14
N ILE A 28 -12.31 32.36 7.30
CA ILE A 28 -11.81 33.59 7.93
C ILE A 28 -10.35 33.44 8.34
N ILE A 29 -9.97 32.31 8.95
CA ILE A 29 -8.59 32.06 9.40
C ILE A 29 -7.64 32.00 8.21
N VAL A 30 -8.00 31.28 7.15
CA VAL A 30 -7.20 31.18 5.94
C VAL A 30 -6.98 32.56 5.31
N LYS A 31 -8.04 33.38 5.20
CA LYS A 31 -7.98 34.68 4.53
C LYS A 31 -7.32 35.78 5.36
N HIS A 32 -7.64 35.86 6.65
CA HIS A 32 -7.28 37.00 7.49
C HIS A 32 -6.16 36.69 8.49
N PHE A 33 -5.93 35.41 8.82
CA PHE A 33 -4.97 34.98 9.83
C PHE A 33 -4.05 33.83 9.35
N PRO A 34 -3.38 33.96 8.18
CA PRO A 34 -2.58 32.87 7.61
C PRO A 34 -1.44 32.41 8.54
N LYS A 35 -0.92 33.30 9.40
CA LYS A 35 0.11 32.96 10.39
C LYS A 35 -0.36 31.99 11.48
N LEU A 36 -1.66 31.95 11.77
CA LEU A 36 -2.23 31.05 12.79
C LEU A 36 -2.64 29.70 12.19
N LEU A 37 -2.84 29.65 10.87
CA LEU A 37 -3.34 28.47 10.17
C LEU A 37 -2.53 27.20 10.48
N PRO A 38 -1.17 27.18 10.43
CA PRO A 38 -0.41 25.98 10.76
C PRO A 38 -0.70 25.42 12.16
N LYS A 39 -0.81 26.29 13.16
CA LYS A 39 -1.11 25.87 14.54
C LYS A 39 -2.52 25.32 14.66
N VAL A 40 -3.48 25.97 14.02
CA VAL A 40 -4.89 25.53 13.98
C VAL A 40 -5.02 24.18 13.29
N LEU A 41 -4.27 23.94 12.21
CA LEU A 41 -4.29 22.68 11.47
C LEU A 41 -3.72 21.52 12.31
N VAL A 42 -2.59 21.72 12.98
CA VAL A 42 -1.97 20.69 13.83
C VAL A 42 -2.83 20.33 15.05
N GLN A 43 -3.57 21.30 15.61
CA GLN A 43 -4.47 21.08 16.76
C GLN A 43 -5.91 20.74 16.37
N GLY A 44 -6.26 20.91 15.08
CA GLY A 44 -7.59 20.72 14.53
C GLY A 44 -7.96 19.25 14.47
N THR A 45 -9.04 18.87 15.14
CA THR A 45 -9.55 17.48 15.13
C THR A 45 -10.87 17.36 14.39
N VAL A 46 -11.70 18.41 14.43
CA VAL A 46 -13.02 18.40 13.78
C VAL A 46 -13.16 19.64 12.91
N PHE A 47 -13.43 19.45 11.62
CA PHE A 47 -13.79 20.50 10.68
C PHE A 47 -15.21 20.23 10.18
N ALA A 48 -16.17 20.99 10.70
CA ALA A 48 -17.59 20.77 10.44
C ALA A 48 -18.17 21.82 9.49
N ARG A 49 -19.25 21.46 8.79
CA ARG A 49 -19.98 22.38 7.87
C ARG A 49 -19.07 23.01 6.81
N MET A 50 -18.12 22.24 6.31
CA MET A 50 -17.17 22.66 5.26
C MET A 50 -17.83 22.56 3.88
N ALA A 51 -17.63 23.58 3.04
CA ALA A 51 -17.92 23.48 1.62
C ALA A 51 -16.91 22.52 0.94
N PRO A 52 -17.25 21.89 -0.20
CA PRO A 52 -16.36 20.97 -0.93
C PRO A 52 -14.97 21.56 -1.23
N GLU A 53 -14.91 22.84 -1.61
CA GLU A 53 -13.67 23.56 -1.92
C GLU A 53 -12.80 23.69 -0.67
N GLN A 54 -13.42 23.95 0.49
CA GLN A 54 -12.72 24.09 1.77
C GLN A 54 -12.12 22.76 2.24
N LYS A 55 -12.77 21.62 1.95
CA LYS A 55 -12.20 20.29 2.25
C LYS A 55 -10.92 20.05 1.44
N THR A 56 -10.94 20.46 0.17
CA THR A 56 -9.78 20.36 -0.71
C THR A 56 -8.66 21.28 -0.23
N GLU A 57 -8.98 22.53 0.13
CA GLU A 57 -8.02 23.47 0.70
C GLU A 57 -7.41 22.96 2.01
N LEU A 58 -8.21 22.37 2.91
CA LEU A 58 -7.72 21.75 4.14
C LEU A 58 -6.67 20.66 3.87
N VAL A 59 -6.92 19.79 2.90
CA VAL A 59 -5.96 18.73 2.50
C VAL A 59 -4.67 19.36 1.97
N CYS A 60 -4.77 20.32 1.06
CA CYS A 60 -3.61 21.02 0.49
C CYS A 60 -2.79 21.75 1.56
N GLU A 61 -3.43 22.41 2.52
CA GLU A 61 -2.74 23.11 3.60
C GLU A 61 -2.03 22.15 4.56
N LEU A 62 -2.62 20.99 4.87
CA LEU A 62 -1.93 19.93 5.63
C LEU A 62 -0.70 19.39 4.89
N GLN A 63 -0.80 19.21 3.56
CA GLN A 63 0.33 18.79 2.73
C GLN A 63 1.46 19.84 2.68
N LYS A 64 1.13 21.14 2.66
CA LYS A 64 2.13 22.22 2.75
C LYS A 64 2.95 22.15 4.03
N LEU A 65 2.37 21.63 5.12
CA LEU A 65 3.07 21.35 6.38
C LEU A 65 3.89 20.04 6.38
N GLN A 66 4.09 19.42 5.21
CA GLN A 66 4.84 18.17 5.03
C GLN A 66 4.19 16.93 5.66
N TYR A 67 2.88 16.97 5.95
CA TYR A 67 2.13 15.76 6.31
C TYR A 67 1.74 14.97 5.07
N CYS A 68 1.77 13.65 5.19
CA CYS A 68 1.13 12.73 4.23
C CYS A 68 -0.34 12.58 4.61
N VAL A 69 -1.26 12.96 3.72
CA VAL A 69 -2.69 13.08 4.01
C VAL A 69 -3.47 11.96 3.34
N GLY A 70 -4.19 11.18 4.14
CA GLY A 70 -5.20 10.24 3.66
C GLY A 70 -6.60 10.82 3.81
N MET A 71 -7.44 10.66 2.77
CA MET A 71 -8.85 11.08 2.79
C MET A 71 -9.76 9.89 2.50
N CYS A 72 -10.82 9.74 3.29
CA CYS A 72 -11.90 8.79 3.00
C CYS A 72 -13.25 9.50 2.94
N GLY A 73 -14.08 9.13 1.97
CA GLY A 73 -15.38 9.75 1.73
C GLY A 73 -16.26 8.92 0.81
N ASP A 74 -17.55 9.20 0.78
CA ASP A 74 -18.55 8.43 0.03
C ASP A 74 -19.34 9.26 -0.99
N GLY A 75 -19.22 10.60 -0.95
CA GLY A 75 -20.05 11.53 -1.71
C GLY A 75 -19.27 12.42 -2.71
N ALA A 76 -19.99 12.97 -3.68
CA ALA A 76 -19.46 13.89 -4.69
C ALA A 76 -18.78 15.15 -4.08
N ASN A 77 -19.22 15.55 -2.89
CA ASN A 77 -18.65 16.67 -2.13
C ASN A 77 -17.21 16.43 -1.65
N ASP A 78 -16.77 15.16 -1.63
CA ASP A 78 -15.42 14.78 -1.20
C ASP A 78 -14.48 14.55 -2.39
N CYS A 79 -14.97 14.59 -3.64
CA CYS A 79 -14.19 14.27 -4.84
C CYS A 79 -12.93 15.13 -4.98
N GLY A 80 -13.03 16.43 -4.72
CA GLY A 80 -11.88 17.35 -4.77
C GLY A 80 -10.82 16.98 -3.73
N ALA A 81 -11.24 16.73 -2.49
CA ALA A 81 -10.36 16.36 -1.40
C ALA A 81 -9.75 14.95 -1.57
N LEU A 82 -10.53 13.98 -2.06
CA LEU A 82 -10.06 12.63 -2.38
C LEU A 82 -8.99 12.63 -3.46
N LYS A 83 -9.12 13.52 -4.46
CA LYS A 83 -8.14 13.67 -5.54
C LYS A 83 -6.89 14.44 -5.09
N ALA A 84 -7.04 15.41 -4.18
CA ALA A 84 -5.92 16.20 -3.68
C ALA A 84 -5.07 15.44 -2.64
N ALA A 85 -5.67 14.51 -1.89
CA ALA A 85 -4.98 13.72 -0.89
C ALA A 85 -3.91 12.79 -1.50
N ASP A 86 -2.85 12.51 -0.74
CA ASP A 86 -1.82 11.55 -1.15
C ASP A 86 -2.40 10.13 -1.31
N VAL A 87 -3.40 9.81 -0.48
CA VAL A 87 -4.15 8.56 -0.55
C VAL A 87 -5.64 8.83 -0.39
N GLY A 88 -6.39 8.77 -1.50
CA GLY A 88 -7.86 8.86 -1.52
C GLY A 88 -8.53 7.48 -1.50
N ILE A 89 -9.49 7.28 -0.59
CA ILE A 89 -10.29 6.04 -0.47
C ILE A 89 -11.78 6.39 -0.59
N SER A 90 -12.42 5.97 -1.69
CA SER A 90 -13.88 6.03 -1.81
C SER A 90 -14.54 4.86 -1.08
N LEU A 91 -15.56 5.13 -0.26
CA LEU A 91 -16.37 4.12 0.43
C LEU A 91 -17.60 3.67 -0.37
N SER A 92 -17.81 4.23 -1.56
CA SER A 92 -18.93 3.92 -2.44
C SER A 92 -18.48 3.74 -3.88
N GLN A 93 -19.22 2.96 -4.67
CA GLN A 93 -19.04 2.86 -6.14
C GLN A 93 -19.72 4.00 -6.91
N ALA A 94 -20.18 5.03 -6.20
CA ALA A 94 -20.79 6.21 -6.80
C ALA A 94 -19.70 7.14 -7.40
N GLU A 95 -20.07 8.35 -7.79
CA GLU A 95 -19.20 9.32 -8.49
C GLU A 95 -17.81 9.53 -7.86
N ALA A 96 -17.67 9.36 -6.54
CA ALA A 96 -16.40 9.44 -5.82
C ALA A 96 -15.37 8.35 -6.23
N SER A 97 -15.80 7.19 -6.71
CA SER A 97 -14.88 6.11 -7.14
C SER A 97 -14.10 6.45 -8.41
N VAL A 98 -14.64 7.34 -9.26
CA VAL A 98 -13.99 7.74 -10.52
C VAL A 98 -12.72 8.54 -10.25
N VAL A 99 -12.66 9.24 -9.12
CA VAL A 99 -11.55 10.15 -8.76
C VAL A 99 -10.59 9.58 -7.72
N SER A 100 -11.01 8.59 -6.93
CA SER A 100 -10.18 8.01 -5.86
C SER A 100 -9.29 6.85 -6.36
N PRO A 101 -7.99 6.82 -6.00
CA PRO A 101 -7.10 5.70 -6.31
C PRO A 101 -7.57 4.34 -5.74
N PHE A 102 -8.25 4.35 -4.59
CA PHE A 102 -8.80 3.16 -3.96
C PHE A 102 -10.33 3.29 -3.81
N THR A 103 -11.06 2.23 -4.18
CA THR A 103 -12.51 2.15 -3.97
C THR A 103 -12.84 0.90 -3.15
N SER A 104 -13.55 1.09 -2.04
CA SER A 104 -14.07 0.00 -1.22
C SER A 104 -15.42 -0.47 -1.76
N SER A 105 -15.62 -1.79 -1.84
CA SER A 105 -16.93 -2.39 -2.15
C SER A 105 -17.87 -2.42 -0.95
N MET A 106 -17.34 -2.22 0.26
CA MET A 106 -18.10 -2.16 1.51
C MET A 106 -18.07 -0.73 2.05
N ALA A 107 -19.24 -0.20 2.40
CA ALA A 107 -19.39 1.12 3.03
C ALA A 107 -18.98 1.07 4.51
N SER A 108 -17.73 0.69 4.78
CA SER A 108 -17.14 0.58 6.10
C SER A 108 -15.74 1.20 6.10
N ILE A 109 -15.41 1.93 7.17
CA ILE A 109 -14.09 2.54 7.37
C ILE A 109 -12.99 1.51 7.67
N GLU A 110 -13.32 0.24 7.86
CA GLU A 110 -12.36 -0.85 8.07
C GLU A 110 -11.38 -1.03 6.90
N CYS A 111 -11.72 -0.53 5.71
CA CYS A 111 -10.81 -0.53 4.58
C CYS A 111 -9.56 0.32 4.83
N VAL A 112 -9.64 1.39 5.65
CA VAL A 112 -8.52 2.29 5.91
C VAL A 112 -7.36 1.58 6.64
N PRO A 113 -7.56 0.94 7.82
CA PRO A 113 -6.48 0.20 8.46
C PRO A 113 -5.98 -0.98 7.62
N MET A 114 -6.82 -1.58 6.76
CA MET A 114 -6.40 -2.62 5.82
C MET A 114 -5.43 -2.06 4.78
N VAL A 115 -5.77 -0.95 4.12
CA VAL A 115 -4.90 -0.27 3.14
C VAL A 115 -3.58 0.16 3.79
N ILE A 116 -3.60 0.68 5.02
CA ILE A 116 -2.37 1.06 5.73
C ILE A 116 -1.48 -0.18 6.00
N ARG A 117 -2.06 -1.31 6.40
CA ARG A 117 -1.32 -2.56 6.63
C ARG A 117 -0.69 -3.10 5.35
N GLU A 118 -1.44 -3.11 4.26
CA GLU A 118 -0.95 -3.51 2.94
C GLU A 118 0.13 -2.55 2.43
N GLY A 119 -0.04 -1.25 2.60
CA GLY A 119 0.96 -0.24 2.23
C GLY A 119 2.28 -0.42 2.99
N ARG A 120 2.23 -0.69 4.30
CA ARG A 120 3.43 -0.98 5.10
C ARG A 120 4.11 -2.28 4.69
N CYS A 121 3.32 -3.32 4.41
CA CYS A 121 3.82 -4.60 3.89
C CYS A 121 4.50 -4.44 2.53
N SER A 122 3.87 -3.71 1.62
CA SER A 122 4.38 -3.41 0.29
C SER A 122 5.68 -2.63 0.36
N LEU A 123 5.72 -1.56 1.17
CA LEU A 123 6.92 -0.75 1.34
C LEU A 123 8.09 -1.59 1.87
N ASP A 124 7.89 -2.32 2.97
CA ASP A 124 8.92 -3.18 3.55
C ASP A 124 9.39 -4.27 2.56
N THR A 125 8.47 -4.82 1.75
CA THR A 125 8.79 -5.75 0.65
C THR A 125 9.68 -5.13 -0.40
N SER A 126 9.35 -3.93 -0.89
CA SER A 126 10.15 -3.21 -1.86
C SER A 126 11.56 -2.95 -1.34
N PHE A 127 11.70 -2.55 -0.07
CA PHE A 127 13.01 -2.36 0.56
C PHE A 127 13.82 -3.66 0.64
N SER A 128 13.20 -4.78 1.01
CA SER A 128 13.87 -6.08 1.06
C SER A 128 14.30 -6.58 -0.31
N VAL A 129 13.43 -6.48 -1.32
CA VAL A 129 13.75 -6.91 -2.69
C VAL A 129 14.83 -6.02 -3.29
N PHE A 130 14.78 -4.71 -3.05
CA PHE A 130 15.84 -3.78 -3.49
C PHE A 130 17.20 -4.15 -2.90
N LYS A 131 17.28 -4.41 -1.59
CA LYS A 131 18.52 -4.87 -0.94
C LYS A 131 19.01 -6.20 -1.50
N TYR A 132 18.10 -7.14 -1.74
CA TYR A 132 18.43 -8.42 -2.36
C TYR A 132 19.02 -8.23 -3.75
N MET A 133 18.41 -7.41 -4.61
CA MET A 133 18.92 -7.14 -5.96
C MET A 133 20.32 -6.53 -5.94
N ALA A 134 20.56 -5.53 -5.07
CA ALA A 134 21.88 -4.93 -4.93
C ALA A 134 22.94 -5.95 -4.47
N LEU A 135 22.62 -6.77 -3.46
CA LEU A 135 23.53 -7.80 -2.94
C LEU A 135 23.79 -8.92 -3.95
N TYR A 136 22.76 -9.32 -4.71
CA TYR A 136 22.88 -10.29 -5.79
C TYR A 136 23.86 -9.80 -6.85
N SER A 137 23.68 -8.58 -7.38
CA SER A 137 24.56 -8.04 -8.41
C SER A 137 26.01 -7.93 -7.94
N LEU A 138 26.22 -7.55 -6.68
CA LEU A 138 27.57 -7.46 -6.11
C LEU A 138 28.19 -8.85 -5.89
N THR A 139 27.40 -9.83 -5.45
CA THR A 139 27.84 -11.23 -5.32
C THR A 139 28.25 -11.83 -6.67
N GLN A 140 27.46 -11.60 -7.70
CA GLN A 140 27.74 -12.04 -9.07
C GLN A 140 28.98 -11.33 -9.64
N PHE A 141 29.11 -10.02 -9.40
CA PHE A 141 30.29 -9.26 -9.79
C PHE A 141 31.57 -9.81 -9.15
N ILE A 142 31.56 -10.12 -7.86
CA ILE A 142 32.69 -10.76 -7.18
C ILE A 142 32.99 -12.14 -7.77
N SER A 143 31.96 -12.93 -8.07
CA SER A 143 32.11 -14.25 -8.70
C SER A 143 32.85 -14.15 -10.04
N VAL A 144 32.41 -13.22 -10.90
CA VAL A 144 33.05 -12.96 -12.19
C VAL A 144 34.46 -12.43 -12.01
N LEU A 145 34.69 -11.51 -11.06
CA LEU A 145 36.02 -10.95 -10.80
C LEU A 145 37.02 -12.04 -10.39
N ILE A 146 36.64 -12.97 -9.51
CA ILE A 146 37.48 -14.09 -9.09
C ILE A 146 37.87 -14.95 -10.30
N LEU A 147 36.90 -15.34 -11.13
CA LEU A 147 37.15 -16.18 -12.32
C LEU A 147 37.97 -15.45 -13.39
N TYR A 148 37.76 -14.15 -13.54
CA TYR A 148 38.50 -13.34 -14.50
C TYR A 148 40.01 -13.27 -14.18
N THR A 149 40.40 -13.42 -12.89
CA THR A 149 41.83 -13.47 -12.52
C THR A 149 42.60 -14.65 -13.12
N ILE A 150 41.89 -15.70 -13.57
CA ILE A 150 42.46 -16.90 -14.20
C ILE A 150 42.03 -17.05 -15.66
N ASN A 151 41.59 -15.96 -16.30
CA ASN A 151 41.10 -15.91 -17.68
C ASN A 151 39.89 -16.84 -17.95
N THR A 152 39.08 -17.16 -16.95
CA THR A 152 37.82 -17.89 -17.14
C THR A 152 36.61 -17.04 -16.74
N ASN A 153 35.41 -17.53 -17.00
CA ASN A 153 34.16 -16.84 -16.66
C ASN A 153 33.04 -17.85 -16.40
N LEU A 154 31.91 -17.38 -15.87
CA LEU A 154 30.67 -18.15 -15.84
C LEU A 154 30.18 -18.39 -17.28
N GLY A 155 29.59 -19.56 -17.52
CA GLY A 155 28.99 -19.89 -18.81
C GLY A 155 27.62 -19.23 -18.98
N ASP A 156 27.18 -19.06 -20.23
CA ASP A 156 25.89 -18.40 -20.53
C ASP A 156 24.70 -19.07 -19.85
N LEU A 157 24.66 -20.41 -19.82
CA LEU A 157 23.61 -21.15 -19.12
C LEU A 157 23.67 -20.98 -17.59
N GLN A 158 24.85 -20.77 -17.02
CA GLN A 158 24.99 -20.48 -15.59
C GLN A 158 24.45 -19.08 -15.26
N PHE A 159 24.75 -18.07 -16.09
CA PHE A 159 24.14 -16.74 -15.98
C PHE A 159 22.61 -16.81 -16.05
N LEU A 160 22.07 -17.50 -17.06
CA LEU A 160 20.62 -17.69 -17.20
C LEU A 160 20.00 -18.43 -16.01
N ALA A 161 20.68 -19.46 -15.48
CA ALA A 161 20.21 -20.18 -14.31
C ALA A 161 20.17 -19.29 -13.06
N ILE A 162 21.19 -18.46 -12.85
CA ILE A 162 21.22 -17.50 -11.74
C ILE A 162 20.05 -16.52 -11.87
N ASP A 163 19.89 -15.88 -13.03
CA ASP A 163 18.96 -14.76 -13.17
C ASP A 163 17.50 -15.24 -13.24
N LEU A 164 17.22 -16.22 -14.10
CA LEU A 164 15.85 -16.66 -14.39
C LEU A 164 15.37 -17.71 -13.39
N VAL A 165 16.22 -18.64 -12.98
CA VAL A 165 15.79 -19.73 -12.09
C VAL A 165 15.90 -19.31 -10.64
N ILE A 166 17.06 -18.82 -10.19
CA ILE A 166 17.27 -18.50 -8.77
C ILE A 166 16.67 -17.14 -8.44
N THR A 167 17.21 -16.07 -9.02
CA THR A 167 16.92 -14.68 -8.63
C THR A 167 15.46 -14.32 -8.89
N THR A 168 14.93 -14.63 -10.07
CA THR A 168 13.52 -14.34 -10.40
C THR A 168 12.55 -15.10 -9.51
N THR A 169 12.74 -16.42 -9.32
CA THR A 169 11.87 -17.23 -8.46
C THR A 169 11.88 -16.72 -7.02
N VAL A 170 13.07 -16.45 -6.49
CA VAL A 170 13.24 -15.92 -5.13
C VAL A 170 12.57 -14.55 -4.99
N ALA A 171 12.80 -13.61 -5.90
CA ALA A 171 12.21 -12.27 -5.84
C ALA A 171 10.67 -12.33 -5.86
N VAL A 172 10.11 -13.23 -6.67
CA VAL A 172 8.66 -13.47 -6.71
C VAL A 172 8.16 -14.06 -5.39
N LEU A 173 8.86 -15.03 -4.81
CA LEU A 173 8.48 -15.63 -3.52
C LEU A 173 8.56 -14.62 -2.37
N MET A 174 9.61 -13.81 -2.32
CA MET A 174 9.76 -12.73 -1.34
C MET A 174 8.58 -11.75 -1.40
N SER A 175 8.11 -11.46 -2.62
CA SER A 175 7.03 -10.50 -2.88
C SER A 175 5.63 -11.01 -2.55
N ARG A 176 5.46 -12.31 -2.33
CA ARG A 176 4.16 -12.93 -2.03
C ARG A 176 3.78 -12.91 -0.54
N THR A 177 4.69 -12.44 0.30
CA THR A 177 4.48 -12.39 1.74
C THR A 177 3.33 -11.44 2.10
N GLY A 178 2.37 -11.91 2.90
CA GLY A 178 1.22 -11.11 3.32
C GLY A 178 1.51 -10.08 4.42
N PRO A 179 0.61 -9.10 4.63
CA PRO A 179 0.78 -8.09 5.66
C PRO A 179 0.65 -8.67 7.08
N ALA A 180 1.27 -7.98 8.04
CA ALA A 180 1.10 -8.25 9.46
C ALA A 180 -0.39 -8.26 9.86
N LEU A 181 -0.75 -9.10 10.84
CA LEU A 181 -2.13 -9.28 11.31
C LEU A 181 -2.70 -8.07 12.06
N VAL A 182 -1.83 -7.26 12.66
CA VAL A 182 -2.20 -6.11 13.49
C VAL A 182 -1.37 -4.91 13.05
N LEU A 183 -1.98 -3.72 13.07
CA LEU A 183 -1.29 -2.47 12.76
C LEU A 183 -0.47 -2.02 13.98
N GLY A 184 0.86 -2.14 13.89
CA GLY A 184 1.77 -1.66 14.93
C GLY A 184 1.96 -0.14 14.93
N ARG A 185 2.60 0.40 15.98
CA ARG A 185 2.95 1.84 16.05
C ARG A 185 4.17 2.21 15.20
N VAL A 186 5.11 1.28 15.04
CA VAL A 186 6.34 1.49 14.26
C VAL A 186 6.00 1.71 12.79
N ARG A 187 6.72 2.62 12.13
CA ARG A 187 6.62 2.88 10.68
C ARG A 187 7.80 2.21 9.97
N PRO A 188 7.61 1.68 8.74
CA PRO A 188 8.74 1.21 7.95
C PRO A 188 9.73 2.37 7.69
N PRO A 189 11.03 2.08 7.54
CA PRO A 189 12.02 3.12 7.25
C PRO A 189 11.70 3.84 5.94
N GLY A 190 11.77 5.18 5.94
CA GLY A 190 11.47 6.02 4.77
C GLY A 190 12.66 6.24 3.83
N ALA A 191 13.88 5.84 4.21
CA ALA A 191 15.09 6.07 3.43
C ALA A 191 15.86 4.77 3.18
N LEU A 192 16.24 4.55 1.91
CA LEU A 192 17.01 3.37 1.44
C LEU A 192 18.45 3.39 1.93
N LEU A 193 19.04 4.58 1.95
CA LEU A 193 20.44 4.81 2.31
C LEU A 193 20.51 5.39 3.72
N SER A 194 20.55 4.50 4.71
CA SER A 194 20.90 4.87 6.08
C SER A 194 22.19 4.17 6.47
N VAL A 195 22.96 4.79 7.37
CA VAL A 195 24.25 4.24 7.84
C VAL A 195 24.13 2.79 8.33
N PRO A 196 23.11 2.40 9.11
CA PRO A 196 22.96 1.01 9.54
C PRO A 196 22.66 0.04 8.39
N VAL A 197 21.94 0.49 7.36
CA VAL A 197 21.67 -0.33 6.17
C VAL A 197 22.94 -0.50 5.35
N LEU A 198 23.69 0.58 5.12
CA LEU A 198 24.92 0.53 4.33
C LEU A 198 26.01 -0.29 5.02
N SER A 199 26.18 -0.15 6.34
CA SER A 199 27.14 -0.95 7.11
C SER A 199 26.77 -2.43 7.10
N SER A 200 25.49 -2.77 7.24
CA SER A 200 24.99 -4.14 7.10
C SER A 200 25.25 -4.71 5.70
N LEU A 201 25.08 -3.91 4.64
CA LEU A 201 25.36 -4.34 3.26
C LEU A 201 26.85 -4.62 3.06
N LEU A 202 27.74 -3.71 3.51
CA LEU A 202 29.19 -3.89 3.38
C LEU A 202 29.69 -5.14 4.11
N LEU A 203 29.21 -5.40 5.32
CA LEU A 203 29.57 -6.60 6.07
C LEU A 203 29.13 -7.87 5.33
N GLN A 204 27.94 -7.84 4.73
CA GLN A 204 27.39 -8.97 4.00
C GLN A 204 28.18 -9.25 2.70
N VAL A 205 28.65 -8.20 2.02
CA VAL A 205 29.55 -8.31 0.87
C VAL A 205 30.89 -8.91 1.28
N ALA A 206 31.50 -8.43 2.36
CA ALA A 206 32.76 -8.97 2.86
C ALA A 206 32.65 -10.47 3.19
N LEU A 207 31.54 -10.87 3.84
CA LEU A 207 31.26 -12.28 4.15
C LEU A 207 31.13 -13.13 2.88
N VAL A 208 30.36 -12.66 1.89
CA VAL A 208 30.17 -13.34 0.61
C VAL A 208 31.49 -13.54 -0.12
N THR A 209 32.29 -12.47 -0.23
CA THR A 209 33.62 -12.52 -0.85
C THR A 209 34.55 -13.48 -0.11
N GLY A 210 34.57 -13.43 1.22
CA GLY A 210 35.38 -14.34 2.03
C GLY A 210 35.03 -15.81 1.83
N VAL A 211 33.74 -16.14 1.75
CA VAL A 211 33.27 -17.52 1.50
C VAL A 211 33.62 -17.98 0.08
N GLN A 212 33.47 -17.12 -0.94
CA GLN A 212 33.84 -17.49 -2.31
C GLN A 212 35.36 -17.68 -2.46
N LEU A 213 36.17 -16.76 -1.94
CA LEU A 213 37.63 -16.88 -1.94
C LEU A 213 38.07 -18.11 -1.15
N GLY A 214 37.48 -18.35 0.02
CA GLY A 214 37.76 -19.53 0.84
C GLY A 214 37.49 -20.83 0.08
N GLY A 215 36.34 -20.93 -0.59
CA GLY A 215 36.01 -22.09 -1.42
C GLY A 215 36.94 -22.25 -2.63
N TYR A 216 37.28 -21.15 -3.29
CA TYR A 216 38.25 -21.13 -4.38
C TYR A 216 39.63 -21.66 -3.92
N PHE A 217 40.22 -21.09 -2.87
CA PHE A 217 41.51 -21.54 -2.35
C PHE A 217 41.48 -22.96 -1.79
N LEU A 218 40.37 -23.36 -1.14
CA LEU A 218 40.21 -24.73 -0.64
C LEU A 218 40.24 -25.75 -1.78
N THR A 219 39.68 -25.39 -2.94
CA THR A 219 39.70 -26.22 -4.16
C THR A 219 41.11 -26.34 -4.71
N LEU A 220 41.85 -25.22 -4.78
CA LEU A 220 43.26 -25.23 -5.20
C LEU A 220 44.13 -26.10 -4.30
N ALA A 221 43.79 -26.21 -3.02
CA ALA A 221 44.54 -26.99 -2.05
C ALA A 221 44.26 -28.51 -2.12
N GLN A 222 43.27 -28.94 -2.89
CA GLN A 222 42.94 -30.37 -2.97
C GLN A 222 43.98 -31.15 -3.77
N PRO A 223 44.33 -32.38 -3.35
CA PRO A 223 45.38 -33.17 -4.01
C PRO A 223 45.00 -33.64 -5.42
N TRP A 224 43.70 -33.71 -5.72
CA TRP A 224 43.17 -34.11 -7.02
C TRP A 224 43.01 -32.92 -7.99
N PHE A 225 43.22 -31.68 -7.51
CA PHE A 225 42.95 -30.49 -8.31
C PHE A 225 44.00 -30.33 -9.41
N VAL A 226 43.51 -30.14 -10.64
CA VAL A 226 44.34 -29.86 -11.81
C VAL A 226 44.12 -28.40 -12.22
N PRO A 227 45.15 -27.54 -12.17
CA PRO A 227 45.03 -26.14 -12.55
C PRO A 227 44.61 -25.94 -14.01
N LEU A 228 43.74 -24.97 -14.24
CA LEU A 228 43.36 -24.55 -15.58
C LEU A 228 44.56 -24.01 -16.39
N ASN A 229 44.60 -24.32 -17.68
CA ASN A 229 45.54 -23.69 -18.60
C ASN A 229 45.12 -22.23 -18.89
N ARG A 230 45.76 -21.29 -18.22
CA ARG A 230 45.41 -19.85 -18.26
C ARG A 230 45.71 -19.15 -19.59
N THR A 231 46.37 -19.81 -20.55
CA THR A 231 46.68 -19.21 -21.86
C THR A 231 45.48 -19.17 -22.81
N VAL A 232 44.47 -20.00 -22.56
CA VAL A 232 43.22 -20.04 -23.33
C VAL A 232 42.13 -19.38 -22.48
N PRO A 233 41.47 -18.31 -22.96
CA PRO A 233 40.39 -17.67 -22.23
C PRO A 233 39.06 -18.44 -22.34
N ALA A 234 38.10 -18.13 -21.47
CA ALA A 234 36.70 -18.56 -21.68
C ALA A 234 36.14 -17.94 -22.98
N PRO A 235 35.25 -18.63 -23.71
CA PRO A 235 34.55 -19.87 -23.35
C PRO A 235 35.33 -21.17 -23.65
N ASP A 236 36.45 -21.11 -24.36
CA ASP A 236 37.18 -22.29 -24.85
C ASP A 236 37.85 -23.10 -23.73
N ASN A 237 38.00 -22.52 -22.54
CA ASN A 237 38.52 -23.16 -21.33
C ASN A 237 37.43 -23.68 -20.36
N LEU A 238 36.18 -23.73 -20.79
CA LEU A 238 35.06 -24.32 -20.05
C LEU A 238 34.84 -25.79 -20.47
N PRO A 239 34.44 -26.69 -19.54
CA PRO A 239 34.22 -26.48 -18.10
C PRO A 239 35.51 -26.57 -17.27
N ASN A 240 35.54 -25.93 -16.10
CA ASN A 240 36.64 -26.04 -15.13
C ASN A 240 36.14 -26.08 -13.67
N TYR A 241 37.02 -26.53 -12.78
CA TYR A 241 36.70 -26.76 -11.36
C TYR A 241 36.47 -25.44 -10.62
N GLU A 242 37.27 -24.42 -10.93
CA GLU A 242 37.21 -23.09 -10.33
C GLU A 242 35.85 -22.43 -10.59
N ASN A 243 35.39 -22.44 -11.85
CA ASN A 243 34.05 -22.00 -12.21
C ASN A 243 33.00 -22.80 -11.43
N THR A 244 33.05 -24.14 -11.47
CA THR A 244 32.05 -24.99 -10.82
C THR A 244 31.88 -24.67 -9.33
N VAL A 245 32.99 -24.44 -8.62
CA VAL A 245 32.98 -24.12 -7.19
C VAL A 245 32.41 -22.73 -6.93
N VAL A 246 32.87 -21.71 -7.66
CA VAL A 246 32.37 -20.33 -7.52
C VAL A 246 30.88 -20.26 -7.87
N PHE A 247 30.45 -20.92 -8.95
CA PHE A 247 29.04 -21.02 -9.34
C PHE A 247 28.18 -21.71 -8.28
N SER A 248 28.66 -22.84 -7.73
CA SER A 248 27.91 -23.58 -6.71
C SER A 248 27.77 -22.79 -5.41
N LEU A 249 28.87 -22.19 -4.94
CA LEU A 249 28.87 -21.38 -3.72
C LEU A 249 28.00 -20.13 -3.87
N SER A 250 28.14 -19.40 -4.98
CA SER A 250 27.32 -18.21 -5.25
C SER A 250 25.84 -18.56 -5.36
N SER A 251 25.49 -19.71 -5.95
CA SER A 251 24.11 -20.20 -6.02
C SER A 251 23.48 -20.36 -4.63
N PHE A 252 24.19 -20.98 -3.67
CA PHE A 252 23.72 -21.06 -2.28
C PHE A 252 23.69 -19.69 -1.59
N GLN A 253 24.67 -18.83 -1.86
CA GLN A 253 24.70 -17.48 -1.31
C GLN A 253 23.48 -16.65 -1.73
N TYR A 254 23.01 -16.76 -2.98
CA TYR A 254 21.79 -16.07 -3.41
C TYR A 254 20.57 -16.50 -2.59
N LEU A 255 20.42 -17.80 -2.31
CA LEU A 255 19.33 -18.32 -1.48
C LEU A 255 19.45 -17.85 -0.02
N ILE A 256 20.65 -17.86 0.54
CA ILE A 256 20.92 -17.40 1.91
C ILE A 256 20.67 -15.90 2.05
N LEU A 257 21.10 -15.09 1.07
CA LEU A 257 20.87 -13.65 1.03
C LEU A 257 19.38 -13.34 1.03
N ALA A 258 18.60 -14.08 0.23
CA ALA A 258 17.16 -13.93 0.19
C ALA A 258 16.50 -14.22 1.54
N ALA A 259 16.89 -15.32 2.19
CA ALA A 259 16.40 -15.66 3.53
C ALA A 259 16.76 -14.58 4.56
N ALA A 260 18.00 -14.07 4.52
CA ALA A 260 18.49 -13.05 5.43
C ALA A 260 17.75 -11.70 5.27
N MET A 261 17.38 -11.34 4.03
CA MET A 261 16.68 -10.09 3.71
C MET A 261 15.15 -10.18 3.87
N SER A 262 14.58 -11.39 3.96
CA SER A 262 13.13 -11.64 4.03
C SER A 262 12.59 -11.69 5.45
N LYS A 263 13.04 -10.79 6.34
CA LYS A 263 12.51 -10.70 7.70
C LYS A 263 11.03 -10.31 7.65
N GLY A 264 10.18 -11.07 8.34
CA GLY A 264 8.73 -10.86 8.34
C GLY A 264 8.27 -9.76 9.30
N ALA A 265 8.50 -9.94 10.60
CA ALA A 265 8.06 -8.97 11.60
C ALA A 265 8.86 -7.65 11.51
N PRO A 266 8.25 -6.49 11.77
CA PRO A 266 6.88 -6.29 12.30
C PRO A 266 5.82 -6.00 11.23
N PHE A 267 6.17 -5.86 9.95
CA PHE A 267 5.26 -5.36 8.91
C PHE A 267 4.65 -6.45 8.03
N ARG A 268 5.26 -7.63 8.02
CA ARG A 268 4.91 -8.76 7.15
C ARG A 268 4.80 -10.05 7.95
N ARG A 269 4.15 -11.04 7.35
CA ARG A 269 4.16 -12.39 7.90
C ARG A 269 5.50 -13.07 7.62
N PRO A 270 5.83 -14.19 8.30
CA PRO A 270 7.01 -14.97 7.96
C PRO A 270 6.94 -15.58 6.56
N LEU A 271 8.09 -15.80 5.92
CA LEU A 271 8.19 -16.31 4.53
C LEU A 271 7.49 -17.67 4.33
N TYR A 272 7.49 -18.54 5.34
CA TYR A 272 6.80 -19.85 5.28
C TYR A 272 5.27 -19.74 5.23
N THR A 273 4.70 -18.55 5.48
CA THR A 273 3.25 -18.32 5.37
C THR A 273 2.80 -18.03 3.94
N ASN A 274 3.70 -18.17 2.96
CA ASN A 274 3.41 -18.19 1.53
C ASN A 274 2.60 -19.44 1.14
N GLU A 275 1.46 -19.68 1.79
CA GLU A 275 0.49 -20.66 1.32
C GLU A 275 -0.53 -19.98 0.38
N ARG A 276 -0.98 -20.76 -0.60
CA ARG A 276 -1.90 -20.40 -1.68
C ARG A 276 -2.93 -19.35 -1.27
N ALA A 277 -2.98 -18.27 -2.06
CA ALA A 277 -4.10 -17.35 -2.25
C ALA A 277 -4.86 -16.97 -0.96
N ARG A 278 -4.65 -15.72 -0.53
CA ARG A 278 -5.47 -15.03 0.48
C ARG A 278 -6.93 -15.51 0.42
N PRO A 279 -7.52 -16.02 1.52
CA PRO A 279 -8.96 -16.03 1.64
C PRO A 279 -9.40 -14.57 1.47
N VAL A 280 -10.22 -14.32 0.45
CA VAL A 280 -11.00 -13.08 0.40
C VAL A 280 -11.64 -12.94 1.78
N PRO A 281 -11.48 -11.81 2.51
CA PRO A 281 -12.15 -11.64 3.79
C PRO A 281 -13.63 -11.98 3.58
N PRO A 282 -14.28 -12.71 4.50
CA PRO A 282 -15.66 -13.15 4.31
C PRO A 282 -16.48 -11.93 3.92
N ARG A 283 -17.15 -12.00 2.76
CA ARG A 283 -18.07 -10.95 2.32
C ARG A 283 -19.05 -10.76 3.48
N LEU A 284 -18.97 -9.62 4.17
CA LEU A 284 -20.08 -9.18 5.00
C LEU A 284 -21.32 -9.16 4.10
N PRO A 285 -22.48 -9.66 4.57
CA PRO A 285 -23.67 -9.71 3.75
C PRO A 285 -23.92 -8.34 3.15
N ALA A 286 -24.06 -8.29 1.82
CA ALA A 286 -24.36 -7.05 1.13
C ALA A 286 -25.59 -6.41 1.80
N PRO A 287 -25.57 -5.11 2.13
CA PRO A 287 -26.78 -4.44 2.53
C PRO A 287 -27.83 -4.64 1.41
N PRO A 288 -29.11 -4.88 1.75
CA PRO A 288 -30.14 -5.14 0.77
C PRO A 288 -30.14 -4.03 -0.30
N PRO A 289 -30.34 -4.37 -1.59
CA PRO A 289 -30.30 -3.38 -2.65
C PRO A 289 -31.32 -2.27 -2.35
N ALA A 290 -30.88 -1.02 -2.51
CA ALA A 290 -31.72 0.18 -2.40
C ALA A 290 -32.74 0.30 -3.56
N GLN A 291 -33.38 -0.81 -3.95
CA GLN A 291 -34.48 -0.85 -4.91
C GLN A 291 -35.77 -0.22 -4.35
N ALA A 292 -35.87 -0.04 -3.04
CA ALA A 292 -37.02 0.61 -2.42
C ALA A 292 -37.14 2.11 -2.79
N GLY A 293 -36.04 2.82 -3.03
CA GLY A 293 -36.08 4.26 -3.31
C GLY A 293 -36.41 4.62 -4.77
N LEU A 294 -36.06 3.76 -5.73
CA LEU A 294 -36.26 4.05 -7.15
C LEU A 294 -37.73 3.86 -7.57
N GLN A 295 -38.42 2.86 -7.01
CA GLN A 295 -39.83 2.62 -7.28
C GLN A 295 -40.73 3.72 -6.70
N GLU A 296 -40.43 4.18 -5.48
CA GLU A 296 -41.13 5.30 -4.84
C GLU A 296 -40.89 6.63 -5.56
N ALA A 297 -39.66 6.88 -6.04
CA ALA A 297 -39.34 8.09 -6.80
C ALA A 297 -40.04 8.12 -8.18
N LEU A 298 -40.14 6.97 -8.86
CA LEU A 298 -40.86 6.85 -10.14
C LEU A 298 -42.39 6.98 -9.95
N GLN A 299 -42.95 6.46 -8.86
CA GLN A 299 -44.36 6.66 -8.52
C GLN A 299 -44.67 8.12 -8.14
N ALA A 300 -43.77 8.81 -7.43
CA ALA A 300 -43.92 10.22 -7.08
C ALA A 300 -43.90 11.13 -8.33
N ALA A 301 -43.05 10.84 -9.32
CA ALA A 301 -42.96 11.58 -10.59
C ALA A 301 -44.20 11.45 -11.48
N GLY A 302 -45.00 10.39 -11.30
CA GLY A 302 -46.26 10.18 -12.03
C GLY A 302 -47.44 11.02 -11.55
N THR A 303 -47.37 11.60 -10.34
CA THR A 303 -48.47 12.37 -9.75
C THR A 303 -48.55 13.80 -10.28
N ARG A 304 -49.74 14.41 -10.23
CA ARG A 304 -49.98 15.81 -10.66
C ARG A 304 -49.10 16.82 -9.92
N ALA A 305 -48.75 16.53 -8.66
CA ALA A 305 -47.80 17.31 -7.86
C ALA A 305 -46.34 17.12 -8.32
N GLY A 306 -45.94 15.89 -8.67
CA GLY A 306 -44.60 15.60 -9.22
C GLY A 306 -44.34 16.28 -10.56
N ARG A 307 -45.34 16.31 -11.46
CA ARG A 307 -45.26 17.04 -12.74
C ARG A 307 -45.18 18.56 -12.54
N ALA A 308 -45.87 19.10 -11.53
CA ALA A 308 -45.79 20.53 -11.19
C ALA A 308 -44.42 20.93 -10.63
N ALA A 309 -43.78 20.06 -9.83
CA ALA A 309 -42.44 20.29 -9.32
C ALA A 309 -41.37 20.24 -10.44
N LEU A 310 -41.51 19.32 -11.40
CA LEU A 310 -40.63 19.27 -12.58
C LEU A 310 -40.80 20.51 -13.49
N ALA A 311 -42.04 20.97 -13.67
CA ALA A 311 -42.33 22.19 -14.44
C ALA A 311 -41.81 23.46 -13.74
N ALA A 312 -41.74 23.47 -12.41
CA ALA A 312 -41.13 24.56 -11.63
C ALA A 312 -39.59 24.54 -11.73
N ALA A 313 -38.97 23.36 -11.80
CA ALA A 313 -37.53 23.21 -12.01
C ALA A 313 -37.09 23.65 -13.42
N ALA A 314 -37.93 23.45 -14.44
CA ALA A 314 -37.69 23.86 -15.83
C ALA A 314 -37.80 25.38 -16.08
N ARG A 315 -38.20 26.20 -15.08
CA ARG A 315 -38.39 27.66 -15.21
C ARG A 315 -37.21 28.51 -14.70
N ARG A 316 -36.08 27.91 -14.32
CA ARG A 316 -34.88 28.70 -14.00
C ARG A 316 -34.10 29.02 -15.29
N PRO A 317 -33.78 30.29 -15.57
CA PRO A 317 -32.94 30.62 -16.72
C PRO A 317 -31.51 30.12 -16.50
N PRO A 318 -30.76 29.79 -17.57
CA PRO A 318 -29.36 29.40 -17.45
C PRO A 318 -28.50 30.63 -17.14
N GLU A 319 -27.71 30.57 -16.07
CA GLU A 319 -26.57 31.49 -15.93
C GLU A 319 -25.51 31.11 -16.97
N VAL A 320 -25.29 32.03 -17.89
CA VAL A 320 -24.27 31.96 -18.94
C VAL A 320 -22.92 32.25 -18.30
N VAL A 321 -22.04 31.25 -18.22
CA VAL A 321 -20.59 31.47 -18.10
C VAL A 321 -19.97 31.15 -19.46
N GLN A 322 -19.57 32.21 -20.18
CA GLN A 322 -18.80 32.15 -21.41
C GLN A 322 -17.42 31.54 -21.13
N ALA A 323 -17.11 30.43 -21.79
CA ALA A 323 -15.75 29.97 -22.02
C ALA A 323 -15.48 29.97 -23.53
N HIS A 324 -14.58 30.85 -23.98
CA HIS A 324 -14.06 30.85 -25.33
C HIS A 324 -13.05 29.70 -25.50
N GLY A 325 -13.22 28.90 -26.56
CA GLY A 325 -12.25 27.91 -27.02
C GLY A 325 -12.81 27.02 -28.13
N HIS A 326 -12.24 27.13 -29.33
CA HIS A 326 -12.68 26.57 -30.61
C HIS A 326 -12.89 25.03 -30.67
N PRO A 327 -13.71 24.53 -31.63
CA PRO A 327 -14.03 23.12 -31.79
C PRO A 327 -13.06 22.40 -32.73
N ARG A 328 -12.74 21.14 -32.45
CA ARG A 328 -12.41 20.15 -33.49
C ARG A 328 -13.25 18.90 -33.31
N HIS A 329 -13.98 18.60 -34.37
CA HIS A 329 -14.71 17.37 -34.69
C HIS A 329 -13.95 16.10 -34.30
N TRP A 330 -14.68 15.03 -33.94
CA TRP A 330 -14.74 13.79 -34.74
C TRP A 330 -15.92 12.91 -34.30
N ASN A 331 -16.40 12.16 -35.30
CA ASN A 331 -17.69 11.51 -35.37
C ASN A 331 -17.80 10.20 -34.56
N SER A 332 -19.06 9.90 -34.26
CA SER A 332 -19.69 8.59 -34.14
C SER A 332 -19.06 7.43 -34.92
N LEU A 333 -19.03 6.24 -34.30
CA LEU A 333 -19.78 5.03 -34.72
C LEU A 333 -19.67 3.90 -33.66
N PRO A 334 -20.69 3.04 -33.53
CA PRO A 334 -20.77 1.94 -32.56
C PRO A 334 -20.38 0.60 -33.21
N LEU A 335 -20.07 -0.44 -32.41
CA LEU A 335 -20.46 -1.83 -32.73
C LEU A 335 -20.17 -2.81 -31.58
N SER A 336 -21.23 -3.54 -31.27
CA SER A 336 -21.37 -4.71 -30.41
C SER A 336 -20.71 -5.96 -30.97
N HIS A 337 -20.19 -6.83 -30.09
CA HIS A 337 -20.17 -8.28 -30.35
C HIS A 337 -20.38 -9.05 -29.04
N GLN A 338 -21.51 -9.78 -28.99
CA GLN A 338 -21.83 -10.86 -28.06
C GLN A 338 -21.01 -12.12 -28.43
N LEU A 339 -20.57 -12.87 -27.42
CA LEU A 339 -20.20 -14.28 -27.53
C LEU A 339 -20.70 -15.04 -26.29
N ASP A 340 -21.46 -16.10 -26.55
CA ASP A 340 -22.07 -17.04 -25.59
C ASP A 340 -21.05 -18.03 -24.96
N PRO A 341 -21.39 -18.71 -23.85
CA PRO A 341 -20.48 -19.55 -23.06
C PRO A 341 -20.55 -21.06 -23.40
N SER A 342 -19.50 -21.82 -23.04
CA SER A 342 -19.47 -23.29 -23.02
C SER A 342 -18.80 -23.82 -21.73
N PRO A 343 -18.97 -25.10 -21.34
CA PRO A 343 -19.44 -25.45 -20.00
C PRO A 343 -18.35 -25.99 -19.06
N ALA A 344 -18.71 -26.01 -17.77
CA ALA A 344 -17.88 -26.36 -16.62
C ALA A 344 -17.55 -27.86 -16.48
N THR A 345 -16.34 -28.16 -16.01
CA THR A 345 -15.92 -29.47 -15.48
C THR A 345 -15.85 -29.44 -13.94
N PRO A 346 -16.23 -30.53 -13.23
CA PRO A 346 -16.28 -30.55 -11.77
C PRO A 346 -14.91 -30.92 -11.13
N PRO A 347 -14.63 -30.48 -9.89
CA PRO A 347 -13.37 -30.78 -9.21
C PRO A 347 -13.40 -32.12 -8.42
N PRO A 348 -12.23 -32.75 -8.17
CA PRO A 348 -12.09 -34.01 -7.43
C PRO A 348 -12.11 -33.83 -5.89
N PRO A 349 -12.34 -34.92 -5.11
CA PRO A 349 -12.54 -34.86 -3.65
C PRO A 349 -11.22 -34.72 -2.84
N PRO A 350 -11.28 -34.25 -1.58
CA PRO A 350 -10.09 -34.01 -0.77
C PRO A 350 -9.56 -35.27 -0.06
N PRO A 351 -8.23 -35.40 0.14
CA PRO A 351 -7.66 -36.47 0.96
C PRO A 351 -7.58 -36.11 2.46
N THR A 352 -7.55 -37.18 3.23
CA THR A 352 -7.73 -37.37 4.68
C THR A 352 -6.64 -36.70 5.55
N SER A 353 -7.05 -36.13 6.68
CA SER A 353 -6.19 -35.44 7.66
C SER A 353 -5.28 -36.39 8.46
N LEU A 354 -3.97 -36.17 8.44
CA LEU A 354 -3.01 -36.68 9.42
C LEU A 354 -2.88 -35.66 10.57
N ARG A 355 -3.32 -36.05 11.78
CA ARG A 355 -3.17 -35.24 13.00
C ARG A 355 -1.76 -35.46 13.58
N LEU A 356 -0.94 -34.40 13.60
CA LEU A 356 0.21 -34.31 14.50
C LEU A 356 -0.21 -33.52 15.75
N ALA A 357 -0.04 -34.11 16.91
CA ALA A 357 -0.29 -33.48 18.20
C ALA A 357 0.85 -32.51 18.55
N THR A 358 0.52 -31.27 18.88
CA THR A 358 1.47 -30.29 19.40
C THR A 358 0.98 -29.77 20.75
N VAL A 359 1.87 -29.81 21.73
CA VAL A 359 1.67 -29.49 23.15
C VAL A 359 1.21 -28.03 23.33
N TYR A 360 0.09 -27.85 24.03
CA TYR A 360 -0.51 -26.55 24.34
C TYR A 360 0.07 -26.01 25.67
N THR A 361 0.69 -24.83 25.64
CA THR A 361 0.98 -24.03 26.83
C THR A 361 -0.03 -22.87 26.93
N PRO A 362 -0.80 -22.74 28.04
CA PRO A 362 -1.80 -21.68 28.16
C PRO A 362 -1.15 -20.31 28.42
N PRO A 363 -1.70 -19.21 27.88
CA PRO A 363 -1.26 -17.85 28.19
C PRO A 363 -1.72 -17.39 29.59
N PRO A 364 -1.02 -16.41 30.21
CA PRO A 364 -1.35 -15.92 31.55
C PRO A 364 -2.67 -15.13 31.57
N ARG A 365 -3.39 -15.19 32.70
CA ARG A 365 -4.72 -14.58 32.90
C ARG A 365 -4.68 -13.05 32.78
N PRO A 366 -5.74 -12.41 32.23
CA PRO A 366 -5.86 -10.96 32.20
C PRO A 366 -6.18 -10.37 33.60
N PRO A 367 -5.80 -9.10 33.85
CA PRO A 367 -6.12 -8.39 35.10
C PRO A 367 -7.63 -8.05 35.21
N PRO A 368 -8.14 -7.79 36.43
CA PRO A 368 -9.57 -7.64 36.68
C PRO A 368 -10.17 -6.36 36.07
N PRO A 369 -11.49 -6.34 35.77
CA PRO A 369 -12.15 -5.19 35.17
C PRO A 369 -12.29 -4.04 36.17
N TRP A 370 -11.99 -2.83 35.71
CA TRP A 370 -12.23 -1.59 36.43
C TRP A 370 -13.73 -1.34 36.59
N ARG A 371 -14.09 -0.88 37.80
CA ARG A 371 -15.44 -0.70 38.31
C ARG A 371 -16.30 0.24 37.46
N SER A 372 -17.58 -0.10 37.43
CA SER A 372 -18.75 0.68 37.03
C SER A 372 -18.77 2.08 37.64
N VAL A 373 -19.11 3.08 36.82
CA VAL A 373 -19.69 4.35 37.27
C VAL A 373 -20.98 4.54 36.48
N ASP A 374 -22.08 4.64 37.22
CA ASP A 374 -23.44 4.74 36.71
C ASP A 374 -23.91 6.20 36.45
N TYR A 375 -24.97 6.28 35.62
CA TYR A 375 -25.97 7.35 35.39
C TYR A 375 -25.55 8.60 34.58
N CYS A 376 -26.35 9.16 33.66
CA CYS A 376 -27.83 9.28 33.60
C CYS A 376 -28.35 9.41 32.13
N PRO A 377 -29.66 9.17 31.86
CA PRO A 377 -30.23 9.14 30.50
C PRO A 377 -30.69 10.53 30.02
N LEU A 378 -30.65 10.77 28.71
CA LEU A 378 -31.24 11.95 28.06
C LEU A 378 -32.44 11.55 27.16
N PRO A 379 -33.42 12.45 26.98
CA PRO A 379 -34.83 12.11 26.79
C PRO A 379 -35.25 11.84 25.34
N ARG A 380 -36.44 11.23 25.23
CA ARG A 380 -37.19 10.97 24.01
C ARG A 380 -37.57 12.24 23.22
N THR A 381 -37.44 12.11 21.89
CA THR A 381 -38.23 12.72 20.79
C THR A 381 -38.23 14.24 20.54
N ILE A 382 -37.66 14.65 19.40
CA ILE A 382 -37.99 15.84 18.57
C ILE A 382 -37.87 15.42 17.07
N PRO A 383 -38.74 15.88 16.14
CA PRO A 383 -39.15 15.10 14.97
C PRO A 383 -38.18 15.13 13.78
N ARG A 384 -38.16 14.03 13.02
CA ARG A 384 -37.49 13.90 11.72
C ARG A 384 -38.13 14.82 10.69
N ARG A 385 -37.37 15.77 10.15
CA ARG A 385 -37.59 16.33 8.81
C ARG A 385 -36.65 15.63 7.84
N GLY A 386 -37.21 15.18 6.71
CA GLY A 386 -36.57 14.31 5.73
C GLY A 386 -35.23 14.83 5.23
N GLY A 387 -34.21 14.00 5.40
CA GLY A 387 -32.88 14.09 4.82
C GLY A 387 -32.25 12.71 4.93
N SER A 388 -31.66 12.22 3.84
CA SER A 388 -30.96 10.94 3.78
C SER A 388 -29.80 10.90 4.80
N PRO A 389 -29.53 9.74 5.45
CA PRO A 389 -28.45 9.64 6.42
C PRO A 389 -27.09 9.62 5.69
N GLN A 390 -26.35 10.73 5.74
CA GLN A 390 -24.94 10.79 5.39
C GLN A 390 -24.09 10.40 6.61
N LEU A 391 -23.14 9.47 6.43
CA LEU A 391 -22.14 9.16 7.47
C LEU A 391 -21.10 10.29 7.52
N PRO A 392 -20.55 10.63 8.71
CA PRO A 392 -19.53 11.67 8.83
C PRO A 392 -18.23 11.24 8.13
N SER A 393 -17.72 12.07 7.21
CA SER A 393 -16.39 11.90 6.61
C SER A 393 -15.32 12.00 7.72
N VAL A 394 -14.46 10.99 7.84
CA VAL A 394 -13.36 10.97 8.82
C VAL A 394 -12.06 11.30 8.09
N LEU A 395 -11.46 12.43 8.44
CA LEU A 395 -10.10 12.78 8.02
C LEU A 395 -9.12 12.04 8.94
N LEU A 396 -8.38 11.07 8.38
CA LEU A 396 -7.30 10.40 9.09
C LEU A 396 -5.97 11.05 8.72
N SER A 397 -5.44 11.87 9.62
CA SER A 397 -4.03 12.24 9.60
C SER A 397 -3.23 11.08 10.23
N VAL A 398 -2.25 10.52 9.49
CA VAL A 398 -1.43 9.37 9.92
C VAL A 398 -0.04 9.81 10.35
#